data_AF-A0A9E8ZE31-F1
#
_entry.id   AF-A0A9E8ZE31-F1
#
_cell.length_a   1.000
_cell.length_b   1.000
_cell.length_c   1.000
_cell.angle_alpha   90.00
_cell.angle_beta   90.00
_cell.angle_gamma   90.00
#
_symmetry.space_group_name_H-M   'P 1'
#
loop_
_entity.id
_entity.type
_entity.pdbx_description
1 polymer ?
#
loop_
_entity_poly.entity_id
_entity_poly.type
_entity_poly.pdbx_seq_one_letter_code
_entity_poly.pdbx_strand_id
1 'polypeptide(L)'
;MEVVRQINDELAIAGCISWQELQQLTEIGFKSILNLQQLSNDNLINEKQQIERLGLYYLNFAINHKRINTELVAIVLQQIDELPKPILVCSRSARLAAAMVLMHIAVRQGETLEQAFERAENLGLFDSPDYELASPLSIGSVK
;
A
#
# COMPACT_ATOMS: atom_id res chain seq x y z
N MET A 1 -1.77 -5.96 -17.49
CA MET A 1 -0.88 -5.10 -16.70
C MET A 1 -0.39 -5.93 -15.55
N GLU A 2 0.92 -6.04 -15.33
CA GLU A 2 1.42 -6.63 -14.08
C GLU A 2 0.90 -5.77 -12.91
N VAL A 3 0.03 -6.37 -12.09
CA VAL A 3 -0.60 -5.70 -10.94
C VAL A 3 0.36 -5.63 -9.75
N VAL A 4 1.33 -6.55 -9.72
CA VAL A 4 2.41 -6.62 -8.74
C VAL A 4 3.70 -6.20 -9.42
N ARG A 5 4.40 -5.24 -8.83
CA ARG A 5 5.75 -4.85 -9.22
C ARG A 5 6.72 -5.32 -8.15
N GLN A 6 7.56 -6.28 -8.50
CA GLN A 6 8.66 -6.71 -7.65
C GLN A 6 9.72 -5.62 -7.59
N ILE A 7 10.18 -5.29 -6.38
CA ILE A 7 11.24 -4.30 -6.13
C ILE A 7 12.57 -5.00 -5.91
N ASN A 8 12.57 -6.09 -5.14
CA ASN A 8 13.69 -7.01 -4.96
C ASN A 8 13.18 -8.39 -4.51
N ASP A 9 14.07 -9.28 -4.06
CA ASP A 9 13.71 -10.64 -3.64
C ASP A 9 12.79 -10.68 -2.40
N GLU A 10 12.74 -9.60 -1.61
CA GLU A 10 11.96 -9.54 -0.38
C GLU A 10 10.72 -8.66 -0.47
N LEU A 11 10.70 -7.68 -1.38
CA LEU A 11 9.72 -6.59 -1.40
C LEU A 11 9.06 -6.50 -2.77
N ALA A 12 7.74 -6.40 -2.76
CA ALA A 12 6.93 -6.03 -3.91
C ALA A 12 5.86 -5.01 -3.53
N ILE A 13 5.36 -4.28 -4.54
CA ILE A 13 4.27 -3.33 -4.39
C ILE A 13 3.11 -3.64 -5.35
N ALA A 14 1.89 -3.32 -4.95
CA ALA A 14 0.72 -3.44 -5.82
C ALA A 14 -0.35 -2.37 -5.54
N GLY A 15 -1.24 -2.22 -6.53
CA GLY A 15 -2.53 -1.54 -6.39
C GLY A 15 -3.54 -2.36 -5.59
N CYS A 16 -4.83 -2.10 -5.77
CA CYS A 16 -5.86 -3.05 -5.34
C CYS A 16 -5.62 -4.42 -6.00
N ILE A 17 -5.78 -5.49 -5.22
CA ILE A 17 -5.53 -6.86 -5.67
C ILE A 17 -6.86 -7.61 -5.70
N SER A 18 -7.13 -8.32 -6.78
CA SER A 18 -8.29 -9.19 -6.93
C SER A 18 -8.06 -10.56 -6.27
N TRP A 19 -9.15 -11.30 -6.06
CA TRP A 19 -9.07 -12.65 -5.49
C TRP A 19 -8.23 -13.63 -6.33
N GLN A 20 -8.35 -13.55 -7.65
CA GLN A 20 -7.57 -14.40 -8.56
C GLN A 20 -6.06 -14.12 -8.44
N GLU A 21 -5.69 -12.84 -8.28
CA GLU A 21 -4.30 -12.44 -8.12
C GLU A 21 -3.74 -12.86 -6.75
N LEU A 22 -4.56 -12.81 -5.68
CA LEU A 22 -4.17 -13.31 -4.36
C LEU A 22 -3.79 -14.80 -4.39
N GLN A 23 -4.48 -15.62 -5.18
CA GLN A 23 -4.13 -17.03 -5.36
C GLN A 23 -2.81 -17.21 -6.12
N GLN A 24 -2.49 -16.33 -7.06
CA GLN A 24 -1.21 -16.39 -7.77
C GLN A 24 -0.03 -16.00 -6.88
N LEU A 25 -0.23 -15.12 -5.89
CA LEU A 25 0.83 -14.71 -4.96
C LEU A 25 1.42 -15.87 -4.17
N THR A 26 0.59 -16.85 -3.77
CA THR A 26 1.08 -18.03 -3.04
C THR A 26 1.90 -18.95 -3.93
N GLU A 27 1.52 -19.10 -5.20
CA GLU A 27 2.27 -19.88 -6.19
C GLU A 27 3.64 -19.27 -6.48
N ILE A 28 3.73 -17.94 -6.48
CA ILE A 28 4.98 -17.19 -6.67
C ILE A 28 5.85 -17.21 -5.39
N GLY A 29 5.29 -17.62 -4.25
CA GLY A 29 6.00 -17.81 -2.99
C GLY A 29 6.02 -16.60 -2.06
N PHE A 30 5.14 -15.61 -2.27
CA PHE A 30 4.91 -14.56 -1.27
C PHE A 30 4.44 -15.19 0.05
N LYS A 31 4.86 -14.60 1.17
CA LYS A 31 4.50 -15.07 2.51
C LYS A 31 3.61 -14.11 3.27
N SER A 32 3.62 -12.82 2.91
CA SER A 32 2.90 -11.79 3.64
C SER A 32 2.29 -10.72 2.75
N ILE A 33 1.17 -10.17 3.19
CA ILE A 33 0.52 -9.01 2.58
C ILE A 33 0.32 -7.93 3.65
N LEU A 34 0.84 -6.74 3.38
CA LEU A 34 0.59 -5.53 4.14
C LEU A 34 -0.32 -4.60 3.33
N ASN A 35 -1.59 -4.52 3.70
CA ASN A 35 -2.58 -3.66 3.05
C ASN A 35 -2.69 -2.32 3.80
N LEU A 36 -2.39 -1.22 3.10
CA LEU A 36 -2.42 0.13 3.66
C LEU A 36 -3.77 0.85 3.47
N GLN A 37 -4.75 0.17 2.87
CA GLN A 37 -6.05 0.75 2.52
C GLN A 37 -6.97 0.82 3.74
N GLN A 38 -7.73 1.91 3.81
CA GLN A 38 -8.91 1.98 4.66
C GLN A 38 -10.02 1.09 4.07
N LEU A 39 -10.46 0.11 4.85
CA LEU A 39 -11.54 -0.80 4.50
C LEU A 39 -12.70 -0.67 5.48
N SER A 40 -13.90 -1.01 5.05
CA SER A 40 -15.00 -1.25 5.99
C SER A 40 -14.71 -2.50 6.83
N ASN A 41 -15.32 -2.61 8.01
CA ASN A 41 -15.13 -3.75 8.90
C ASN A 41 -15.46 -5.08 8.20
N ASP A 42 -16.56 -5.15 7.46
CA ASP A 42 -16.98 -6.37 6.76
C ASP A 42 -15.97 -6.78 5.68
N ASN A 43 -15.46 -5.81 4.91
CA ASN A 43 -14.46 -6.06 3.88
C ASN A 43 -13.14 -6.52 4.51
N LEU A 44 -12.71 -5.90 5.61
CA LEU A 44 -11.50 -6.29 6.34
C LEU A 44 -11.59 -7.72 6.87
N ILE A 45 -12.69 -8.08 7.52
CA ILE A 45 -12.90 -9.42 8.07
C ILE A 45 -12.88 -10.46 6.94
N ASN A 46 -13.61 -10.19 5.85
CA ASN A 46 -13.68 -11.10 4.73
C ASN A 46 -12.32 -11.26 4.03
N GLU A 47 -11.64 -10.15 3.71
CA GLU A 47 -10.32 -10.17 3.07
C GLU A 47 -9.29 -10.91 3.93
N LYS A 48 -9.24 -10.61 5.23
CA LYS A 48 -8.34 -11.29 6.16
C LYS A 48 -8.57 -12.80 6.17
N GLN A 49 -9.81 -13.23 6.36
CA GLN A 49 -10.14 -14.67 6.38
C GLN A 49 -9.79 -15.37 5.08
N GLN A 50 -10.02 -14.71 3.95
CA GLN A 50 -9.72 -15.26 2.64
C GLN A 50 -8.21 -15.41 2.42
N ILE A 51 -7.42 -14.39 2.73
CA ILE A 51 -5.96 -14.40 2.55
C ILE A 51 -5.29 -15.39 3.51
N GLU A 52 -5.69 -15.43 4.78
CA GLU A 52 -5.13 -16.37 5.76
C GLU A 52 -5.43 -17.84 5.40
N ARG A 53 -6.58 -18.13 4.77
CA ARG A 53 -6.88 -19.48 4.23
C ARG A 53 -5.95 -19.92 3.11
N LEU A 54 -5.32 -18.98 2.42
CA LEU A 54 -4.29 -19.27 1.41
C LEU A 54 -2.91 -19.52 2.05
N GLY A 55 -2.79 -19.44 3.39
CA GLY A 55 -1.53 -19.62 4.11
C GLY A 55 -0.63 -18.39 4.12
N LEU A 56 -1.16 -17.23 3.72
CA LEU A 56 -0.45 -15.95 3.76
C LEU A 56 -0.70 -15.26 5.10
N TYR A 57 0.34 -14.61 5.63
CA TYR A 57 0.17 -13.67 6.73
C TYR A 57 -0.46 -12.38 6.20
N TYR A 58 -1.50 -11.89 6.86
CA TYR A 58 -2.20 -10.68 6.46
C TYR A 58 -2.22 -9.64 7.57
N LEU A 59 -1.78 -8.43 7.23
CA LEU A 59 -1.90 -7.25 8.08
C LEU A 59 -2.56 -6.12 7.30
N ASN A 60 -3.69 -5.61 7.81
CA ASN A 60 -4.23 -4.33 7.38
C ASN A 60 -3.76 -3.24 8.34
N PHE A 61 -2.97 -2.29 7.84
CA PHE A 61 -2.58 -1.09 8.57
C PHE A 61 -3.11 0.12 7.82
N ALA A 62 -4.37 0.48 8.10
CA ALA A 62 -5.08 1.52 7.38
C ALA A 62 -4.44 2.91 7.58
N ILE A 63 -3.97 3.54 6.50
CA ILE A 63 -3.35 4.86 6.55
C ILE A 63 -4.33 5.94 6.06
N ASN A 64 -4.42 7.03 6.82
CA ASN A 64 -5.11 8.24 6.38
C ASN A 64 -4.10 9.20 5.71
N HIS A 65 -4.25 9.42 4.41
CA HIS A 65 -3.38 10.31 3.62
C HIS A 65 -3.24 11.73 4.21
N LYS A 66 -4.28 12.24 4.89
CA LYS A 66 -4.27 13.58 5.49
C LYS A 66 -3.49 13.65 6.81
N ARG A 67 -2.99 12.53 7.33
CA ARG A 67 -2.34 12.42 8.64
C ARG A 67 -1.05 11.59 8.58
N ILE A 68 -0.42 11.53 7.42
CA ILE A 68 0.88 10.87 7.28
C ILE A 68 1.93 11.73 7.98
N ASN A 69 2.70 11.12 8.88
CA ASN A 69 3.81 11.73 9.58
C ASN A 69 4.91 10.68 9.80
N THR A 70 6.08 11.11 10.27
CA THR A 70 7.24 10.23 10.48
C THR A 70 6.96 9.12 11.49
N GLU A 71 6.19 9.37 12.56
CA GLU A 71 5.81 8.34 13.55
C GLU A 71 5.02 7.20 12.92
N LEU A 72 4.01 7.53 12.10
CA LEU A 72 3.20 6.55 11.39
C LEU A 72 4.07 5.77 10.39
N VAL A 73 4.94 6.47 9.66
CA VAL A 73 5.87 5.83 8.71
C VAL A 73 6.81 4.87 9.45
N ALA A 74 7.37 5.25 10.60
CA ALA A 74 8.22 4.38 11.40
C ALA A 74 7.51 3.06 11.75
N ILE A 75 6.25 3.12 12.17
CA ILE A 75 5.45 1.93 12.47
C ILE A 75 5.29 1.05 11.23
N VAL A 76 4.97 1.64 10.07
CA VAL A 76 4.82 0.88 8.82
C VAL A 76 6.12 0.21 8.42
N LEU A 77 7.25 0.92 8.50
CA LEU A 77 8.58 0.39 8.20
C LEU A 77 8.94 -0.78 9.14
N GLN A 78 8.58 -0.68 10.42
CA GLN A 78 8.74 -1.76 11.39
C GLN A 78 7.87 -2.97 11.02
N GLN A 79 6.62 -2.77 10.59
CA GLN A 79 5.77 -3.88 10.13
C GLN A 79 6.34 -4.55 8.88
N ILE A 80 6.96 -3.79 7.97
CA ILE A 80 7.67 -4.36 6.83
C ILE A 80 8.82 -5.24 7.33
N ASP A 81 9.60 -4.82 8.33
CA ASP A 81 10.70 -5.62 8.91
C ASP A 81 10.23 -6.91 9.58
N GLU A 82 9.10 -6.87 10.30
CA GLU A 82 8.61 -8.00 11.12
C GLU A 82 7.89 -9.09 10.31
N LEU A 83 7.29 -8.72 9.19
CA LEU A 83 6.48 -9.66 8.39
C LEU A 83 7.35 -10.62 7.55
N PRO A 84 6.96 -11.91 7.47
CA PRO A 84 7.65 -12.89 6.63
C PRO A 84 7.87 -12.48 5.16
N LYS A 85 9.09 -12.64 4.67
CA LYS A 85 9.48 -12.33 3.28
C LYS A 85 9.34 -13.53 2.34
N PRO A 86 9.00 -13.34 1.05
CA PRO A 86 8.73 -12.05 0.39
C PRO A 86 7.38 -11.45 0.81
N ILE A 87 7.35 -10.13 0.99
CA ILE A 87 6.15 -9.37 1.35
C ILE A 87 5.64 -8.55 0.17
N LEU A 88 4.33 -8.53 0.01
CA LEU A 88 3.62 -7.60 -0.85
C LEU A 88 3.04 -6.45 -0.02
N VAL A 89 3.44 -5.21 -0.31
CA VAL A 89 2.82 -4.01 0.25
C VAL A 89 1.83 -3.46 -0.78
N CYS A 90 0.55 -3.32 -0.41
CA CYS A 90 -0.47 -2.85 -1.33
C CYS A 90 -1.22 -1.62 -0.82
N SER A 91 -1.67 -0.81 -1.75
CA SER A 91 -2.49 0.38 -1.51
C SER A 91 -3.40 0.61 -2.71
N ARG A 92 -4.40 1.50 -2.62
CA ARG A 92 -5.40 1.68 -3.69
C ARG A 92 -4.79 1.93 -5.08
N SER A 93 -3.75 2.76 -5.16
CA SER A 93 -3.08 3.12 -6.43
C SER A 93 -1.61 2.72 -6.50
N ALA A 94 -1.15 1.83 -5.61
CA ALA A 94 0.25 1.49 -5.38
C ALA A 94 1.18 2.63 -4.91
N ARG A 95 0.78 3.92 -5.03
CA ARG A 95 1.65 5.06 -4.67
C ARG A 95 2.07 5.08 -3.20
N LEU A 96 1.13 4.88 -2.28
CA LEU A 96 1.46 4.85 -0.86
C LEU A 96 2.34 3.64 -0.52
N ALA A 97 2.05 2.48 -1.13
CA ALA A 97 2.91 1.30 -1.01
C ALA A 97 4.33 1.57 -1.53
N ALA A 98 4.46 2.24 -2.68
CA ALA A 98 5.75 2.65 -3.24
C ALA A 98 6.48 3.61 -2.30
N ALA A 99 5.80 4.62 -1.75
CA ALA A 99 6.39 5.55 -0.79
C ALA A 99 6.98 4.81 0.40
N MET A 100 6.20 3.92 1.03
CA MET A 100 6.61 3.18 2.22
C MET A 100 7.78 2.23 1.92
N VAL A 101 7.73 1.50 0.80
CA VAL A 101 8.80 0.57 0.40
C VAL A 101 10.09 1.31 0.03
N LEU A 102 10.01 2.44 -0.68
CA LEU A 102 11.19 3.23 -1.02
C LEU A 102 11.83 3.87 0.22
N MET A 103 11.03 4.42 1.14
CA MET A 103 11.54 4.93 2.42
C MET A 103 12.16 3.82 3.26
N HIS A 104 11.54 2.64 3.31
CA HIS A 104 12.10 1.48 4.00
C HIS A 104 13.48 1.11 3.45
N ILE A 105 13.63 1.03 2.13
CA ILE A 105 14.92 0.74 1.49
C ILE A 105 15.95 1.83 1.82
N ALA A 106 15.58 3.11 1.71
CA ALA A 106 16.47 4.22 1.99
C ALA A 106 16.99 4.19 3.45
N VAL A 107 16.10 3.98 4.42
CA VAL A 107 16.47 3.88 5.83
C VAL A 107 17.39 2.68 6.08
N ARG A 108 17.12 1.52 5.46
CA ARG A 108 18.01 0.36 5.53
C ARG A 108 19.38 0.57 4.86
N GLN A 109 19.47 1.53 3.94
CA GLN A 109 20.72 1.93 3.28
C GLN A 109 21.47 3.05 4.02
N GLY A 110 20.97 3.49 5.18
CA GLY A 110 21.66 4.44 6.07
C GLY A 110 21.13 5.87 6.02
N GLU A 111 20.05 6.13 5.29
CA GLU A 111 19.34 7.41 5.35
C GLU A 111 18.56 7.53 6.67
N THR A 112 18.41 8.74 7.22
CA THR A 112 17.52 8.91 8.38
C THR A 112 16.06 8.85 7.94
N LEU A 113 15.16 8.54 8.87
CA LEU A 113 13.72 8.50 8.58
C LEU A 113 13.22 9.86 8.08
N GLU A 114 13.71 10.96 8.66
CA GLU A 114 13.33 12.32 8.29
C GLU A 114 13.75 12.65 6.86
N GLN A 115 14.97 12.28 6.46
CA GLN A 115 15.47 12.50 5.10
C GLN A 115 14.66 11.70 4.07
N ALA A 116 14.38 10.43 4.37
CA ALA A 116 13.59 9.57 3.49
C ALA A 116 12.15 10.09 3.37
N PHE A 117 11.57 10.58 4.47
CA PHE A 117 10.25 11.17 4.52
C PHE A 117 10.17 12.46 3.68
N GLU A 118 11.09 13.39 3.90
CA GLU A 118 11.17 14.65 3.15
C GLU A 118 11.35 14.38 1.65
N ARG A 119 12.14 13.36 1.27
CA ARG A 119 12.28 12.94 -0.13
C ARG A 119 10.95 12.43 -0.70
N ALA A 120 10.21 11.60 0.04
CA ALA A 120 8.92 11.09 -0.41
C ALA A 120 7.87 12.21 -0.56
N GLU A 121 7.88 13.20 0.33
CA GLU A 121 7.07 14.42 0.21
C GLU A 121 7.44 15.24 -1.02
N ASN A 122 8.73 15.51 -1.24
CA ASN A 122 9.21 16.27 -2.40
C ASN A 122 8.91 15.60 -3.75
N LEU A 123 8.75 14.27 -3.75
CA LEU A 123 8.33 13.49 -4.92
C LEU A 123 6.81 13.41 -5.10
N GLY A 124 6.01 14.01 -4.21
CA GLY A 124 4.55 14.00 -4.28
C GLY A 124 3.94 12.61 -4.05
N LEU A 125 4.63 11.72 -3.32
CA LEU A 125 4.17 10.33 -3.16
C LEU A 125 3.02 10.19 -2.16
N PHE A 126 2.80 11.19 -1.30
CA PHE A 126 1.67 11.25 -0.38
C PHE A 126 0.45 11.98 -0.94
N ASP A 127 0.61 12.70 -2.05
CA ASP A 127 -0.46 13.44 -2.68
C ASP A 127 -1.54 12.46 -3.13
N SER A 128 -2.75 12.59 -2.59
CA SER A 128 -3.91 11.95 -3.20
C SER A 128 -4.09 12.57 -4.58
N PRO A 129 -4.41 11.80 -5.65
CA PRO A 129 -4.88 12.46 -6.85
C PRO A 129 -6.13 13.23 -6.45
N ASP A 130 -6.14 14.55 -6.67
CA ASP A 130 -7.32 15.37 -6.51
C ASP A 130 -8.40 14.80 -7.44
N TYR A 131 -9.30 13.98 -6.90
CA TYR A 131 -10.60 13.70 -7.50
C TYR A 131 -11.66 14.60 -6.85
N GLU A 132 -11.31 15.80 -6.42
CA GLU A 132 -12.30 16.87 -6.27
C GLU A 132 -12.34 17.65 -7.60
N LEU A 133 -13.55 17.82 -8.15
CA LEU A 133 -13.91 18.47 -9.43
C LEU A 133 -14.08 17.55 -10.66
N ALA A 134 -14.88 16.50 -10.52
CA ALA A 134 -15.95 16.30 -11.50
C ALA A 134 -17.28 16.66 -10.83
N SER A 135 -17.54 17.97 -10.65
CA SER A 135 -18.92 18.44 -10.47
C SER A 135 -19.74 17.91 -11.65
N PRO A 136 -20.91 17.29 -11.44
CA PRO A 136 -21.77 16.96 -12.57
C PRO A 136 -22.08 18.26 -13.29
N LEU A 137 -21.76 18.30 -14.59
CA LEU A 137 -22.15 19.35 -15.50
C LEU A 137 -23.57 19.78 -15.16
N SER A 138 -23.75 21.03 -14.71
CA SER A 138 -25.05 21.67 -14.73
C SER A 138 -25.53 21.60 -16.17
N ILE A 139 -26.43 20.65 -16.44
CA ILE A 139 -27.12 20.55 -17.72
C ILE A 139 -27.92 21.84 -17.80
N GLY A 140 -27.40 22.78 -18.61
CA GLY A 140 -28.04 24.04 -18.88
C GLY A 140 -29.47 23.80 -19.31
N SER A 141 -30.37 24.58 -18.73
CA SER A 141 -31.76 24.70 -19.16
C SER A 141 -31.80 24.87 -20.67
N VAL A 142 -32.40 23.90 -21.36
CA VAL A 142 -32.93 24.14 -22.70
C VAL A 142 -34.40 24.49 -22.49
N LYS A 143 -34.72 25.71 -22.95
CA LYS A 143 -36.04 26.31 -23.00
C LYS A 143 -37.08 25.44 -23.69
#